data_AF-A0A4S9JL37-F1
#
_entry.id   AF-A0A4S9JL37-F1
#
_cell.length_a   1.000
_cell.length_b   1.000
_cell.length_c   1.000
_cell.angle_alpha   90.00
_cell.angle_beta   90.00
_cell.angle_gamma   90.00
#
_symmetry.space_group_name_H-M   'P 1'
#
loop_
_entity.id
_entity.type
_entity.pdbx_description
1 polymer ?
#
loop_
_entity_poly.entity_id
_entity_poly.type
_entity_poly.pdbx_seq_one_letter_code
_entity_poly.pdbx_strand_id
1 'polypeptide(L)'
;MPYIDDGTRMDTLLKLIKSFIFATVRGDVFSSGLLHFMAVLCIDEEMGRLRDANRFSFILAGVVYCTRVFAVEAILPSAERDCQGEDDDKKFLETRERYLADGGYSPMSKMLSLLAYGKLIARDHGNQGAVLWDSGNKNVSLHGRKIPIARFRSMVTSIVTDAENILWSKVMWSNNDADRFSMPLNDLEDDPTWTKRGVSFLNNSKNGLEDKREVMLGRAENHKNGRKLRSRIGDWQLRHIRRWLRYVDEFRELLLLCVHITAGQPARGTEITSVRFKNGFMQDRNVYIIHGQVAVITRYHKSQSQQDKPKIIPRFLPYRVAQLLVVYLAYVQPLQEYLSVMSKGSGWTKYIWGDQNGTWETDRLTRIIARETQKRLKVRLTTHDYRHLAIAIGRVAVGEQFAYGYVDEIGEVEAPELDTDDPLEMSAGRGGEIGGNRYGVSVDVVKYMNDRSIDQHV
;
A
#
# COMPACT_ATOMS: atom_id res chain seq x y z
N MET A 1 26.95 3.59 -41.06
CA MET A 1 27.38 3.53 -39.65
C MET A 1 27.76 2.09 -39.33
N PRO A 2 28.94 1.81 -38.77
CA PRO A 2 29.27 0.45 -38.36
C PRO A 2 28.33 0.03 -37.22
N TYR A 3 27.81 -1.19 -37.32
CA TYR A 3 26.95 -1.79 -36.31
C TYR A 3 27.78 -2.07 -35.06
N ILE A 4 27.77 -1.15 -34.10
CA ILE A 4 28.39 -1.37 -32.79
C ILE A 4 27.56 -2.44 -32.08
N ASP A 5 28.19 -3.54 -31.71
CA ASP A 5 27.61 -4.63 -30.90
C ASP A 5 26.99 -4.08 -29.59
N ASP A 6 25.86 -4.64 -29.18
CA ASP A 6 25.09 -4.14 -28.04
C ASP A 6 25.86 -4.27 -26.72
N GLY A 7 26.71 -5.28 -26.58
CA GLY A 7 27.62 -5.42 -25.43
C GLY A 7 28.63 -4.28 -25.37
N THR A 8 29.23 -3.95 -26.51
CA THR A 8 30.18 -2.83 -26.61
C THR A 8 29.54 -1.47 -26.30
N ARG A 9 28.26 -1.28 -26.67
CA ARG A 9 27.49 -0.07 -26.32
C ARG A 9 27.23 0.02 -24.82
N MET A 10 26.81 -1.08 -24.20
CA MET A 10 26.54 -1.14 -22.76
C MET A 10 27.80 -0.87 -21.94
N ASP A 11 28.93 -1.44 -22.31
CA ASP A 11 30.22 -1.17 -21.66
C ASP A 11 30.66 0.28 -21.77
N THR A 12 30.46 0.88 -22.94
CA THR A 12 30.80 2.30 -23.16
C THR A 12 29.90 3.21 -22.33
N LEU A 13 28.61 2.91 -22.26
CA LEU A 13 27.66 3.63 -21.43
C LEU A 13 28.01 3.50 -19.94
N LEU A 14 28.34 2.30 -19.48
CA LEU A 14 28.72 2.07 -18.09
C LEU A 14 30.01 2.83 -17.74
N LYS A 15 31.02 2.83 -18.63
CA LYS A 15 32.25 3.63 -18.45
C LYS A 15 31.97 5.13 -18.32
N LEU A 16 31.06 5.65 -19.15
CA LEU A 16 30.63 7.05 -19.06
C LEU A 16 29.91 7.33 -17.73
N ILE A 17 29.00 6.45 -17.31
CA ILE A 17 28.30 6.60 -16.03
C ILE A 17 29.29 6.56 -14.85
N LYS A 18 30.27 5.65 -14.88
CA LYS A 18 31.34 5.56 -13.88
C LYS A 18 32.12 6.87 -13.75
N SER A 19 32.43 7.56 -14.86
CA SER A 19 33.17 8.83 -14.81
C SER A 19 32.38 9.97 -14.17
N PHE A 20 31.04 9.94 -14.24
CA PHE A 20 30.17 10.88 -13.54
C PHE A 20 30.03 10.55 -12.04
N ILE A 21 29.93 9.27 -11.69
CA ILE A 21 29.66 8.85 -10.30
C ILE A 21 30.94 8.90 -9.45
N PHE A 22 32.03 8.31 -9.93
CA PHE A 22 33.28 8.15 -9.19
C PHE A 22 34.23 9.35 -9.40
N ALA A 23 33.66 10.55 -9.40
CA ALA A 23 34.40 11.80 -9.52
C ALA A 23 34.64 12.42 -8.14
N THR A 24 35.69 13.23 -8.04
CA THR A 24 35.88 14.14 -6.90
C THR A 24 35.53 15.56 -7.35
N VAL A 25 34.75 16.26 -6.53
CA VAL A 25 34.24 17.60 -6.80
C VAL A 25 34.80 18.55 -5.75
N ARG A 26 35.62 19.52 -6.19
CA ARG A 26 36.21 20.58 -5.35
C ARG A 26 36.06 21.92 -6.06
N GLY A 27 35.83 22.99 -5.29
CA GLY A 27 35.63 24.32 -5.87
C GLY A 27 34.27 24.45 -6.55
N ASP A 28 34.27 24.74 -7.86
CA ASP A 28 33.04 24.83 -8.65
C ASP A 28 32.39 23.46 -8.79
N VAL A 29 31.34 23.24 -7.99
CA VAL A 29 30.60 21.97 -7.98
C VAL A 29 29.87 21.69 -9.29
N PHE A 30 29.54 22.72 -10.08
CA PHE A 30 28.84 22.56 -11.34
C PHE A 30 29.76 22.20 -12.51
N SER A 31 31.07 22.10 -12.27
CA SER A 31 31.99 21.42 -13.18
C SER A 31 31.69 19.92 -13.30
N SER A 32 31.04 19.32 -12.29
CA SER A 32 30.52 17.96 -12.38
C SER A 32 29.27 17.94 -13.26
N GLY A 33 29.33 17.21 -14.38
CA GLY A 33 28.18 17.08 -15.27
C GLY A 33 26.93 16.50 -14.58
N LEU A 34 27.11 15.63 -13.59
CA LEU A 34 25.99 15.08 -12.79
C LEU A 34 25.34 16.15 -11.91
N LEU A 35 26.15 16.97 -11.21
CA LEU A 35 25.62 18.05 -10.37
C LEU A 35 25.06 19.21 -11.20
N HIS A 36 25.64 19.48 -12.38
CA HIS A 36 25.10 20.43 -13.34
C HIS A 36 23.73 19.98 -13.85
N PHE A 37 23.61 18.71 -14.24
CA PHE A 37 22.33 18.12 -14.62
C PHE A 37 21.29 18.22 -13.49
N MET A 38 21.69 17.97 -12.24
CA MET A 38 20.83 18.18 -11.08
C MET A 38 20.34 19.62 -10.93
N ALA A 39 21.21 20.61 -11.20
CA ALA A 39 20.83 22.02 -11.17
C ALA A 39 19.77 22.35 -12.23
N VAL A 40 19.91 21.80 -13.44
CA VAL A 40 18.92 21.95 -14.52
C VAL A 40 17.58 21.32 -14.12
N LEU A 41 17.58 20.15 -13.47
CA LEU A 41 16.36 19.49 -12.99
C LEU A 41 15.60 20.31 -11.92
N CYS A 42 16.26 21.26 -11.26
CA CYS A 42 15.65 22.19 -10.32
C CYS A 42 14.77 23.25 -11.02
N ILE A 43 14.89 23.42 -12.34
CA ILE A 43 14.10 24.40 -13.09
C ILE A 43 12.72 23.80 -13.44
N ASP A 44 11.66 24.54 -13.10
CA ASP A 44 10.31 24.28 -13.58
C ASP A 44 10.06 25.17 -14.80
N GLU A 45 10.26 24.59 -16.00
CA GLU A 45 10.13 25.31 -17.27
C GLU A 45 8.71 25.84 -17.52
N GLU A 46 7.69 25.12 -17.06
CA GLU A 46 6.29 25.52 -17.24
C GLU A 46 5.95 26.75 -16.41
N MET A 47 6.47 26.80 -15.18
CA MET A 47 6.22 27.89 -14.23
C MET A 47 7.28 29.01 -14.28
N GLY A 48 8.36 28.83 -15.05
CA GLY A 48 9.48 29.77 -15.15
C GLY A 48 10.18 30.05 -13.82
N ARG A 49 10.20 29.07 -12.90
CA ARG A 49 10.74 29.24 -11.54
C ARG A 49 11.53 28.01 -11.07
N LEU A 50 12.29 28.15 -9.99
CA LEU A 50 12.89 27.00 -9.31
C LEU A 50 11.81 26.15 -8.63
N ARG A 51 12.01 24.83 -8.65
CA ARG A 51 11.16 23.87 -7.94
C ARG A 51 11.30 24.09 -6.43
N ASP A 52 10.19 23.91 -5.73
CA ASP A 52 10.19 23.87 -4.27
C ASP A 52 10.97 22.64 -3.75
N ALA A 53 11.43 22.72 -2.51
CA ALA A 53 12.25 21.68 -1.89
C ALA A 53 11.55 20.31 -1.87
N ASN A 54 10.22 20.27 -1.66
CA ASN A 54 9.45 19.03 -1.64
C ASN A 54 9.49 18.32 -3.01
N ARG A 55 9.18 19.08 -4.06
CA ARG A 55 9.14 18.54 -5.43
C ARG A 55 10.52 18.18 -5.95
N PHE A 56 11.54 19.01 -5.66
CA PHE A 56 12.90 18.73 -6.09
C PHE A 56 13.52 17.53 -5.34
N SER A 57 13.27 17.40 -4.04
CA SER A 57 13.81 16.28 -3.23
C SER A 57 13.36 14.91 -3.77
N PHE A 58 12.14 14.80 -4.29
CA PHE A 58 11.66 13.57 -4.92
C PHE A 58 12.44 13.23 -6.21
N ILE A 59 12.68 14.22 -7.07
CA ILE A 59 13.47 14.04 -8.29
C ILE A 59 14.91 13.64 -7.93
N LEU A 60 15.52 14.35 -6.97
CA LEU A 60 16.86 14.08 -6.46
C LEU A 60 16.97 12.67 -5.85
N ALA A 61 15.96 12.22 -5.09
CA ALA A 61 15.92 10.87 -4.55
C ALA A 61 15.93 9.80 -5.66
N GLY A 62 15.22 10.04 -6.76
CA GLY A 62 15.25 9.19 -7.95
C GLY A 62 16.65 9.10 -8.57
N VAL A 63 17.34 10.24 -8.71
CA VAL A 63 18.72 10.25 -9.24
C VAL A 63 19.69 9.54 -8.30
N VAL A 64 19.59 9.79 -6.98
CA VAL A 64 20.36 9.10 -5.95
C VAL A 64 20.18 7.58 -6.04
N TYR A 65 18.94 7.10 -6.22
CA TYR A 65 18.65 5.69 -6.40
C TYR A 65 19.34 5.12 -7.65
N CYS A 66 19.17 5.77 -8.80
CA CYS A 66 19.83 5.36 -10.04
C CYS A 66 21.36 5.34 -9.91
N THR A 67 21.95 6.37 -9.29
CA THR A 67 23.39 6.43 -9.00
C THR A 67 23.84 5.25 -8.15
N ARG A 68 23.09 4.86 -7.10
CA ARG A 68 23.41 3.68 -6.28
C ARG A 68 23.39 2.39 -7.10
N VAL A 69 22.36 2.18 -7.91
CA VAL A 69 22.24 0.98 -8.76
C VAL A 69 23.42 0.89 -9.73
N PHE A 70 23.71 1.97 -10.46
CA PHE A 70 24.84 1.97 -11.40
C PHE A 70 26.19 1.85 -10.71
N ALA A 71 26.36 2.44 -9.52
CA ALA A 71 27.59 2.31 -8.76
C ALA A 71 27.82 0.88 -8.28
N VAL A 72 26.76 0.20 -7.80
CA VAL A 72 26.84 -1.21 -7.40
C VAL A 72 27.17 -2.08 -8.62
N GLU A 73 26.46 -1.95 -9.73
CA GLU A 73 26.78 -2.71 -10.96
C GLU A 73 28.20 -2.43 -11.47
N ALA A 74 28.70 -1.21 -11.26
CA ALA A 74 30.05 -0.83 -11.65
C ALA A 74 31.16 -1.44 -10.78
N ILE A 75 30.88 -1.72 -9.51
CA ILE A 75 31.85 -2.23 -8.52
C ILE A 75 31.71 -3.75 -8.35
N LEU A 76 30.47 -4.24 -8.30
CA LEU A 76 30.06 -5.63 -8.12
C LEU A 76 29.11 -6.03 -9.27
N PRO A 77 29.65 -6.31 -10.47
CA PRO A 77 28.83 -6.65 -11.63
C PRO A 77 27.93 -7.85 -11.36
N SER A 78 26.65 -7.75 -11.69
CA SER A 78 25.70 -8.84 -11.49
C SER A 78 26.07 -10.12 -12.24
N ALA A 79 26.72 -9.98 -13.41
CA ALA A 79 27.19 -11.09 -14.25
C ALA A 79 28.31 -11.93 -13.61
N GLU A 80 29.03 -11.37 -12.63
CA GLU A 80 30.19 -12.01 -11.99
C GLU A 80 29.88 -12.47 -10.56
N ARG A 81 28.61 -12.46 -10.16
CA ARG A 81 28.19 -12.69 -8.76
C ARG A 81 28.66 -14.02 -8.19
N ASP A 82 28.69 -15.08 -8.99
CA ASP A 82 29.13 -16.40 -8.54
C ASP A 82 30.66 -16.50 -8.33
N CYS A 83 31.41 -15.54 -8.86
CA CYS A 83 32.87 -15.47 -8.79
C CYS A 83 33.38 -14.41 -7.80
N GLN A 84 32.48 -13.63 -7.18
CA GLN A 84 32.82 -12.57 -6.24
C GLN A 84 33.19 -13.15 -4.86
N GLY A 85 34.20 -12.54 -4.22
CA GLY A 85 34.69 -12.97 -2.91
C GLY A 85 34.99 -11.82 -1.95
N GLU A 86 35.68 -12.13 -0.85
CA GLU A 86 35.97 -11.18 0.23
C GLU A 86 36.74 -9.94 -0.25
N ASP A 87 37.62 -10.08 -1.25
CA ASP A 87 38.37 -8.97 -1.83
C ASP A 87 37.48 -7.97 -2.59
N ASP A 88 36.44 -8.47 -3.26
CA ASP A 88 35.45 -7.63 -3.96
C ASP A 88 34.57 -6.88 -2.95
N ASP A 89 34.17 -7.54 -1.87
CA ASP A 89 33.44 -6.93 -0.76
C ASP A 89 34.25 -5.81 -0.11
N LYS A 90 35.55 -6.04 0.13
CA LYS A 90 36.46 -5.01 0.67
C LYS A 90 36.59 -3.82 -0.27
N LYS A 91 36.82 -4.07 -1.57
CA LYS A 91 36.87 -3.02 -2.59
C LYS A 91 35.56 -2.23 -2.68
N PHE A 92 34.43 -2.91 -2.52
CA PHE A 92 33.12 -2.27 -2.45
C PHE A 92 33.02 -1.33 -1.26
N LEU A 93 33.38 -1.78 -0.06
CA LEU A 93 33.34 -0.96 1.15
C LEU A 93 34.23 0.29 1.03
N GLU A 94 35.47 0.14 0.54
CA GLU A 94 36.40 1.25 0.32
C GLU A 94 35.87 2.25 -0.73
N THR A 95 35.34 1.76 -1.84
CA THR A 95 34.78 2.61 -2.89
C THR A 95 33.51 3.32 -2.43
N ARG A 96 32.65 2.61 -1.68
CA ARG A 96 31.43 3.16 -1.09
C ARG A 96 31.76 4.28 -0.12
N GLU A 97 32.71 4.09 0.78
CA GLU A 97 33.13 5.11 1.74
C GLU A 97 33.65 6.36 1.03
N ARG A 98 34.49 6.17 -0.02
CA ARG A 98 35.10 7.29 -0.73
C ARG A 98 34.13 8.10 -1.59
N TYR A 99 33.21 7.42 -2.29
CA TYR A 99 32.41 8.06 -3.33
C TYR A 99 30.91 8.05 -3.09
N LEU A 100 30.37 7.10 -2.31
CA LEU A 100 28.92 6.89 -2.19
C LEU A 100 28.35 7.30 -0.83
N ALA A 101 29.21 7.54 0.16
CA ALA A 101 28.83 8.02 1.48
C ALA A 101 28.68 9.56 1.51
N ASP A 102 27.92 10.04 2.50
CA ASP A 102 27.81 11.48 2.80
C ASP A 102 29.08 12.00 3.49
N GLY A 103 29.28 13.32 3.48
CA GLY A 103 30.44 13.99 4.09
C GLY A 103 31.72 13.98 3.24
N GLY A 104 31.69 13.35 2.07
CA GLY A 104 32.81 13.35 1.11
C GLY A 104 32.79 14.49 0.08
N TYR A 105 33.78 14.48 -0.81
CA TYR A 105 33.88 15.38 -1.96
C TYR A 105 33.43 14.71 -3.26
N SER A 106 32.36 13.92 -3.24
CA SER A 106 31.83 13.25 -4.44
C SER A 106 30.49 13.86 -4.87
N PRO A 107 30.05 13.65 -6.12
CA PRO A 107 28.71 14.02 -6.55
C PRO A 107 27.62 13.40 -5.67
N MET A 108 27.78 12.13 -5.29
CA MET A 108 26.83 11.45 -4.41
C MET A 108 26.74 12.11 -3.04
N SER A 109 27.89 12.46 -2.43
CA SER A 109 27.92 13.19 -1.16
C SER A 109 27.15 14.51 -1.26
N LYS A 110 27.39 15.30 -2.32
CA LYS A 110 26.64 16.55 -2.54
C LYS A 110 25.14 16.30 -2.73
N MET A 111 24.75 15.27 -3.47
CA MET A 111 23.35 14.88 -3.63
C MET A 111 22.71 14.46 -2.29
N LEU A 112 23.40 13.68 -1.46
CA LEU A 112 22.93 13.27 -0.14
C LEU A 112 22.78 14.47 0.80
N SER A 113 23.78 15.35 0.85
CA SER A 113 23.74 16.60 1.61
C SER A 113 22.57 17.51 1.15
N LEU A 114 22.35 17.69 -0.16
CA LEU A 114 21.21 18.45 -0.68
C LEU A 114 19.88 17.80 -0.32
N LEU A 115 19.81 16.47 -0.34
CA LEU A 115 18.60 15.73 0.00
C LEU A 115 18.30 15.83 1.50
N ALA A 116 19.32 15.83 2.37
CA ALA A 116 19.16 16.11 3.80
C ALA A 116 18.70 17.56 4.05
N TYR A 117 19.27 18.53 3.32
CA TYR A 117 18.87 19.93 3.41
C TYR A 117 17.44 20.16 2.92
N GLY A 118 17.06 19.55 1.79
CA GLY A 118 15.71 19.60 1.25
C GLY A 118 14.67 19.06 2.23
N LYS A 119 14.99 18.01 2.99
CA LYS A 119 14.14 17.50 4.08
C LYS A 119 13.97 18.47 5.22
N LEU A 120 15.05 19.14 5.66
CA LEU A 120 14.96 20.13 6.73
C LEU A 120 13.99 21.24 6.33
N ILE A 121 14.15 21.75 5.10
CA ILE A 121 13.24 22.74 4.52
C ILE A 121 11.81 22.18 4.43
N ALA A 122 11.63 20.95 3.95
CA ALA A 122 10.31 20.30 3.83
C ALA A 122 9.60 20.15 5.19
N ARG A 123 10.35 19.82 6.23
CA ARG A 123 9.87 19.65 7.60
C ARG A 123 9.45 20.99 8.21
N ASP A 124 10.25 22.04 7.97
CA ASP A 124 10.00 23.38 8.48
C ASP A 124 8.94 24.13 7.65
N HIS A 125 8.79 23.82 6.35
CA HIS A 125 7.67 24.22 5.49
C HIS A 125 6.42 23.36 5.77
N GLY A 126 6.19 22.99 7.02
CA GLY A 126 5.06 22.16 7.44
C GLY A 126 3.75 22.68 6.85
N ASN A 127 3.28 21.99 5.80
CA ASN A 127 1.94 22.05 5.22
C ASN A 127 1.26 23.42 4.98
N GLN A 128 1.97 24.55 5.06
CA GLN A 128 1.36 25.89 5.07
C GLN A 128 0.58 26.26 3.80
N GLY A 129 0.68 25.48 2.71
CA GLY A 129 -0.06 25.75 1.46
C GLY A 129 -0.83 24.57 0.84
N ALA A 130 -0.75 23.36 1.39
CA ALA A 130 -1.36 22.19 0.73
C ALA A 130 -2.83 22.02 1.09
N VAL A 131 -3.18 22.19 2.38
CA VAL A 131 -4.53 21.98 2.89
C VAL A 131 -5.01 23.18 3.69
N LEU A 132 -6.08 23.82 3.22
CA LEU A 132 -6.69 24.98 3.88
C LEU A 132 -8.14 24.68 4.24
N TRP A 133 -8.55 25.07 5.44
CA TRP A 133 -9.94 24.98 5.88
C TRP A 133 -10.62 26.34 5.76
N ASP A 134 -11.91 26.34 5.46
CA ASP A 134 -12.72 27.54 5.67
C ASP A 134 -13.01 27.75 7.16
N SER A 135 -13.42 28.96 7.55
CA SER A 135 -13.67 29.34 8.94
C SER A 135 -14.72 28.49 9.66
N GLY A 136 -15.53 27.74 8.92
CA GLY A 136 -16.58 26.87 9.45
C GLY A 136 -16.26 25.37 9.38
N ASN A 137 -15.06 24.96 8.95
CA ASN A 137 -14.69 23.57 8.69
C ASN A 137 -15.67 22.80 7.79
N LYS A 138 -16.36 23.50 6.90
CA LYS A 138 -17.32 22.94 5.94
C LYS A 138 -16.66 22.57 4.62
N ASN A 139 -15.54 23.21 4.31
CA ASN A 139 -14.79 22.99 3.08
C ASN A 139 -13.29 22.87 3.39
N VAL A 140 -12.67 21.88 2.77
CA VAL A 140 -11.23 21.69 2.77
C VAL A 140 -10.72 21.94 1.34
N SER A 141 -9.71 22.77 1.21
CA SER A 141 -9.06 23.08 -0.07
C SER A 141 -7.75 22.33 -0.14
N LEU A 142 -7.61 21.42 -1.09
CA LEU A 142 -6.38 20.68 -1.34
C LEU A 142 -5.77 21.16 -2.67
N HIS A 143 -4.56 21.69 -2.64
CA HIS A 143 -3.88 22.28 -3.83
C HIS A 143 -4.79 23.27 -4.60
N GLY A 144 -5.47 24.15 -3.87
CA GLY A 144 -6.41 25.14 -4.43
C GLY A 144 -7.77 24.58 -4.87
N ARG A 145 -8.00 23.26 -4.78
CA ARG A 145 -9.28 22.64 -5.14
C ARG A 145 -10.16 22.50 -3.91
N LYS A 146 -11.30 23.19 -3.91
CA LYS A 146 -12.27 23.18 -2.80
C LYS A 146 -13.11 21.89 -2.80
N ILE A 147 -13.08 21.17 -1.69
CA ILE A 147 -13.82 19.92 -1.45
C ILE A 147 -14.79 20.16 -0.29
N PRO A 148 -16.12 20.21 -0.54
CA PRO A 148 -17.10 20.29 0.53
C PRO A 148 -17.16 18.98 1.33
N ILE A 149 -17.10 19.06 2.66
CA ILE A 149 -17.13 17.87 3.55
C ILE A 149 -18.44 17.09 3.39
N ALA A 150 -19.57 17.77 3.14
CA ALA A 150 -20.84 17.11 2.86
C ALA A 150 -20.77 16.22 1.61
N ARG A 151 -20.08 16.66 0.54
CA ARG A 151 -19.87 15.86 -0.67
C ARG A 151 -18.88 14.73 -0.43
N PHE A 152 -17.85 14.95 0.39
CA PHE A 152 -16.94 13.87 0.82
C PHE A 152 -17.68 12.77 1.57
N ARG A 153 -18.52 13.10 2.55
CA ARG A 153 -19.36 12.13 3.27
C ARG A 153 -20.29 11.37 2.33
N SER A 154 -21.00 12.09 1.46
CA SER A 154 -21.88 11.49 0.45
C SER A 154 -21.12 10.57 -0.51
N MET A 155 -19.89 10.94 -0.89
CA MET A 155 -19.01 10.10 -1.71
C MET A 155 -18.73 8.77 -1.02
N VAL A 156 -18.29 8.77 0.24
CA VAL A 156 -17.98 7.57 1.01
C VAL A 156 -19.22 6.65 1.08
N THR A 157 -20.37 7.18 1.50
CA THR A 157 -21.61 6.40 1.58
C THR A 157 -22.02 5.82 0.23
N SER A 158 -21.90 6.60 -0.85
CA SER A 158 -22.28 6.15 -2.20
C SER A 158 -21.36 5.06 -2.74
N ILE A 159 -20.05 5.11 -2.43
CA ILE A 159 -19.10 4.07 -2.84
C ILE A 159 -19.45 2.74 -2.16
N VAL A 160 -19.76 2.76 -0.85
CA VAL A 160 -20.18 1.55 -0.12
C VAL A 160 -21.49 0.98 -0.72
N THR A 161 -22.47 1.84 -0.98
CA THR A 161 -23.73 1.43 -1.61
C THR A 161 -23.52 0.86 -3.03
N ASP A 162 -22.64 1.45 -3.84
CA ASP A 162 -22.31 0.91 -5.17
C ASP A 162 -21.61 -0.45 -5.06
N ALA A 163 -20.72 -0.64 -4.08
CA ALA A 163 -20.08 -1.93 -3.81
C ALA A 163 -21.11 -3.01 -3.40
N GLU A 164 -22.04 -2.68 -2.49
CA GLU A 164 -23.16 -3.55 -2.12
C GLU A 164 -24.02 -3.93 -3.32
N ASN A 165 -24.37 -2.95 -4.16
CA ASN A 165 -25.20 -3.17 -5.33
C ASN A 165 -24.52 -4.10 -6.32
N ILE A 166 -23.23 -3.92 -6.60
CA ILE A 166 -22.48 -4.82 -7.50
C ILE A 166 -22.35 -6.21 -6.89
N LEU A 167 -22.01 -6.31 -5.60
CA LEU A 167 -21.92 -7.60 -4.91
C LEU A 167 -23.21 -8.38 -5.06
N TRP A 168 -24.34 -7.80 -4.64
CA TRP A 168 -25.60 -8.53 -4.60
C TRP A 168 -26.19 -8.79 -5.98
N SER A 169 -26.28 -7.77 -6.84
CA SER A 169 -26.99 -7.89 -8.13
C SER A 169 -26.19 -8.63 -9.21
N LYS A 170 -24.88 -8.37 -9.32
CA LYS A 170 -24.04 -8.88 -10.42
C LYS A 170 -23.21 -10.10 -10.01
N VAL A 171 -22.67 -10.09 -8.79
CA VAL A 171 -21.71 -11.12 -8.34
C VAL A 171 -22.41 -12.28 -7.65
N MET A 172 -23.33 -12.00 -6.73
CA MET A 172 -24.07 -12.95 -5.90
C MET A 172 -25.41 -13.40 -6.50
N TRP A 173 -25.82 -12.78 -7.61
CA TRP A 173 -27.05 -13.09 -8.36
C TRP A 173 -28.35 -12.99 -7.56
N SER A 174 -28.44 -12.05 -6.62
CA SER A 174 -29.70 -11.71 -5.96
C SER A 174 -30.69 -11.09 -6.95
N ASN A 175 -31.93 -11.59 -6.97
CA ASN A 175 -33.02 -11.06 -7.79
C ASN A 175 -33.68 -9.84 -7.14
N ASN A 176 -33.70 -9.81 -5.81
CA ASN A 176 -34.30 -8.76 -5.00
C ASN A 176 -33.56 -8.64 -3.65
N ASP A 177 -34.02 -7.72 -2.80
CA ASP A 177 -33.38 -7.47 -1.50
C ASP A 177 -33.63 -8.58 -0.47
N ALA A 178 -34.69 -9.38 -0.62
CA ALA A 178 -34.96 -10.53 0.25
C ALA A 178 -33.96 -11.68 0.02
N ASP A 179 -33.31 -11.73 -1.16
CA ASP A 179 -32.22 -12.67 -1.42
C ASP A 179 -30.90 -12.25 -0.74
N ARG A 180 -30.80 -11.04 -0.19
CA ARG A 180 -29.60 -10.58 0.51
C ARG A 180 -29.60 -11.10 1.94
N PHE A 181 -28.42 -11.33 2.49
CA PHE A 181 -28.24 -11.77 3.87
C PHE A 181 -27.09 -11.02 4.54
N SER A 182 -27.11 -11.00 5.87
CA SER A 182 -26.00 -10.50 6.69
C SER A 182 -25.29 -11.64 7.39
N MET A 183 -23.96 -11.53 7.45
CA MET A 183 -23.11 -12.39 8.26
C MET A 183 -23.28 -12.04 9.74
N PRO A 184 -23.44 -13.04 10.63
CA PRO A 184 -23.44 -12.80 12.07
C PRO A 184 -21.99 -12.56 12.55
N LEU A 185 -21.46 -11.35 12.30
CA LEU A 185 -20.04 -11.05 12.55
C LEU A 185 -19.65 -11.24 14.01
N ASN A 186 -20.56 -10.95 14.94
CA ASN A 186 -20.36 -11.12 16.38
C ASN A 186 -20.15 -12.58 16.80
N ASP A 187 -20.66 -13.53 16.02
CA ASP A 187 -20.59 -14.96 16.32
C ASP A 187 -19.38 -15.63 15.64
N LEU A 188 -18.62 -14.88 14.83
CA LEU A 188 -17.43 -15.41 14.16
C LEU A 188 -16.27 -15.50 15.15
N GLU A 189 -15.72 -16.70 15.27
CA GLU A 189 -14.53 -16.98 16.07
C GLU A 189 -13.27 -16.98 15.18
N ASP A 190 -12.25 -16.22 15.55
CA ASP A 190 -10.92 -16.27 14.95
C ASP A 190 -9.84 -16.35 16.03
N ASP A 191 -8.80 -17.12 15.76
CA ASP A 191 -7.66 -17.27 16.65
C ASP A 191 -6.42 -16.63 16.00
N PRO A 192 -5.95 -15.48 16.52
CA PRO A 192 -4.79 -14.77 15.96
C PRO A 192 -3.49 -15.57 16.09
N THR A 193 -3.45 -16.61 16.94
CA THR A 193 -2.27 -17.47 17.13
C THR A 193 -2.10 -18.52 16.02
N TRP A 194 -3.12 -18.73 15.19
CA TRP A 194 -3.02 -19.67 14.08
C TRP A 194 -2.05 -19.16 13.03
N THR A 195 -0.94 -19.89 12.86
CA THR A 195 0.12 -19.64 11.87
C THR A 195 0.15 -20.70 10.75
N LYS A 196 -0.67 -21.76 10.84
CA LYS A 196 -0.72 -22.81 9.82
C LYS A 196 -1.02 -22.20 8.45
N ARG A 197 -0.20 -22.55 7.45
CA ARG A 197 -0.35 -22.07 6.06
C ARG A 197 -1.76 -22.36 5.53
N GLY A 198 -2.34 -21.36 4.86
CA GLY A 198 -3.65 -21.46 4.23
C GLY A 198 -4.83 -21.31 5.19
N VAL A 199 -4.59 -21.19 6.50
CA VAL A 199 -5.64 -21.06 7.52
C VAL A 199 -6.01 -19.60 7.78
N SER A 200 -7.29 -19.39 8.10
CA SER A 200 -7.91 -18.16 8.57
C SER A 200 -9.20 -18.50 9.34
N PHE A 201 -9.93 -17.49 9.82
CA PHE A 201 -11.27 -17.66 10.41
C PHE A 201 -12.26 -18.41 9.49
N LEU A 202 -12.06 -18.38 8.17
CA LEU A 202 -12.89 -19.12 7.20
C LEU A 202 -12.81 -20.63 7.38
N ASN A 203 -11.70 -21.12 7.93
CA ASN A 203 -11.42 -22.54 8.14
C ASN A 203 -11.83 -23.02 9.54
N ASN A 204 -12.35 -22.13 10.38
CA ASN A 204 -12.91 -22.52 11.66
C ASN A 204 -14.27 -23.20 11.42
N SER A 205 -14.38 -24.48 11.74
CA SER A 205 -15.61 -25.26 11.51
C SER A 205 -16.82 -24.69 12.23
N LYS A 206 -16.63 -24.05 13.39
CA LYS A 206 -17.70 -23.37 14.14
C LYS A 206 -18.34 -22.21 13.40
N ASN A 207 -17.57 -21.52 12.54
CA ASN A 207 -18.08 -20.40 11.76
C ASN A 207 -18.94 -20.88 10.57
N GLY A 208 -18.79 -22.15 10.17
CA GLY A 208 -19.50 -22.72 9.04
C GLY A 208 -19.26 -21.97 7.74
N LEU A 209 -18.08 -21.37 7.53
CA LEU A 209 -17.73 -20.55 6.35
C LEU A 209 -16.82 -21.26 5.35
N GLU A 210 -16.51 -22.53 5.59
CA GLU A 210 -15.64 -23.31 4.72
C GLU A 210 -16.30 -23.52 3.35
N ASP A 211 -15.56 -23.14 2.29
CA ASP A 211 -15.88 -23.30 0.86
C ASP A 211 -17.37 -23.23 0.47
N LYS A 212 -17.95 -22.02 0.44
CA LYS A 212 -19.35 -21.81 0.03
C LYS A 212 -19.57 -21.82 -1.49
N ARG A 213 -18.67 -22.44 -2.26
CA ARG A 213 -18.76 -22.53 -3.71
C ARG A 213 -20.03 -23.25 -4.18
N GLU A 214 -20.42 -24.35 -3.55
CA GLU A 214 -21.65 -25.07 -3.93
C GLU A 214 -22.91 -24.21 -3.75
N VAL A 215 -22.96 -23.41 -2.67
CA VAL A 215 -24.04 -22.44 -2.46
C VAL A 215 -24.08 -21.43 -3.62
N MET A 216 -22.91 -20.93 -4.03
CA MET A 216 -22.82 -19.99 -5.15
C MET A 216 -23.17 -20.61 -6.51
N LEU A 217 -22.84 -21.88 -6.73
CA LEU A 217 -23.27 -22.60 -7.93
C LEU A 217 -24.79 -22.76 -7.97
N GLY A 218 -25.42 -23.14 -6.85
CA GLY A 218 -26.88 -23.18 -6.75
C GLY A 218 -27.54 -21.80 -6.99
N ARG A 219 -26.93 -20.72 -6.50
CA ARG A 219 -27.39 -19.35 -6.82
C ARG A 219 -27.26 -19.02 -8.29
N ALA A 220 -26.14 -19.40 -8.92
CA ALA A 220 -25.95 -19.21 -10.35
C ALA A 220 -27.04 -19.93 -11.15
N GLU A 221 -27.32 -21.19 -10.82
CA GLU A 221 -28.32 -22.03 -11.50
C GLU A 221 -29.76 -21.53 -11.36
N ASN A 222 -30.05 -20.77 -10.31
CA ASN A 222 -31.38 -20.19 -10.11
C ASN A 222 -31.56 -18.79 -10.74
N HIS A 223 -30.47 -18.18 -11.23
CA HIS A 223 -30.52 -16.83 -11.79
C HIS A 223 -30.31 -16.78 -13.31
N LYS A 224 -31.08 -15.92 -14.00
CA LYS A 224 -31.08 -15.79 -15.48
C LYS A 224 -29.69 -15.55 -16.10
N ASN A 225 -28.82 -14.83 -15.40
CA ASN A 225 -27.46 -14.55 -15.87
C ASN A 225 -26.43 -15.54 -15.34
N GLY A 226 -26.70 -16.18 -14.19
CA GLY A 226 -25.84 -17.19 -13.58
C GLY A 226 -25.90 -18.51 -14.36
N ARG A 227 -27.11 -18.95 -14.77
CA ARG A 227 -27.31 -20.16 -15.58
C ARG A 227 -26.48 -20.18 -16.86
N LYS A 228 -26.21 -19.00 -17.43
CA LYS A 228 -25.40 -18.84 -18.65
C LYS A 228 -23.94 -19.24 -18.45
N LEU A 229 -23.48 -19.44 -17.21
CA LEU A 229 -22.14 -19.98 -16.94
C LEU A 229 -22.00 -21.42 -17.45
N ARG A 230 -23.10 -22.18 -17.56
CA ARG A 230 -23.12 -23.54 -18.09
C ARG A 230 -23.98 -23.63 -19.36
N SER A 231 -23.61 -24.53 -20.26
CA SER A 231 -24.43 -24.91 -21.41
C SER A 231 -25.63 -25.74 -20.94
N ARG A 232 -26.59 -26.01 -21.82
CA ARG A 232 -27.69 -26.95 -21.54
C ARG A 232 -27.20 -28.38 -21.26
N ILE A 233 -26.00 -28.73 -21.73
CA ILE A 233 -25.38 -30.05 -21.60
C ILE A 233 -24.42 -30.08 -20.39
N GLY A 234 -24.20 -28.93 -19.73
CA GLY A 234 -23.42 -28.81 -18.49
C GLY A 234 -22.04 -28.16 -18.66
N ASP A 235 -21.61 -27.86 -19.88
CA ASP A 235 -20.26 -27.35 -20.16
C ASP A 235 -20.06 -25.90 -19.74
N TRP A 236 -18.89 -25.60 -19.18
CA TRP A 236 -18.49 -24.24 -18.81
C TRP A 236 -18.41 -23.30 -20.02
N GLN A 237 -19.12 -22.18 -19.95
CA GLN A 237 -19.14 -21.17 -20.99
C GLN A 237 -18.15 -20.05 -20.69
N LEU A 238 -16.93 -20.15 -21.25
CA LEU A 238 -15.82 -19.23 -20.99
C LEU A 238 -16.18 -17.75 -21.16
N ARG A 239 -17.00 -17.41 -22.16
CA ARG A 239 -17.48 -16.02 -22.38
C ARG A 239 -18.25 -15.49 -21.16
N HIS A 240 -19.12 -16.31 -20.58
CA HIS A 240 -19.93 -15.93 -19.43
C HIS A 240 -19.13 -15.93 -18.14
N ILE A 241 -18.20 -16.87 -17.98
CA ILE A 241 -17.24 -16.89 -16.87
C ILE A 241 -16.39 -15.62 -16.86
N ARG A 242 -15.74 -15.28 -17.99
CA ARG A 242 -14.93 -14.06 -18.10
C ARG A 242 -15.75 -12.80 -17.81
N ARG A 243 -17.02 -12.77 -18.23
CA ARG A 243 -17.92 -11.65 -17.91
C ARG A 243 -18.22 -11.55 -16.42
N TRP A 244 -18.52 -12.66 -15.74
CA TRP A 244 -18.76 -12.64 -14.30
C TRP A 244 -17.48 -12.27 -13.53
N LEU A 245 -16.32 -12.81 -13.90
CA LEU A 245 -15.04 -12.43 -13.31
C LEU A 245 -14.75 -10.92 -13.44
N ARG A 246 -15.18 -10.25 -14.52
CA ARG A 246 -15.10 -8.78 -14.62
C ARG A 246 -15.99 -8.05 -13.61
N TYR A 247 -17.18 -8.58 -13.30
CA TYR A 247 -18.01 -8.00 -12.24
C TYR A 247 -17.42 -8.22 -10.85
N VAL A 248 -16.78 -9.37 -10.63
CA VAL A 248 -16.03 -9.64 -9.39
C VAL A 248 -14.86 -8.66 -9.26
N ASP A 249 -14.12 -8.41 -10.35
CA ASP A 249 -13.01 -7.45 -10.37
C ASP A 249 -13.52 -6.01 -10.15
N GLU A 250 -14.61 -5.59 -10.79
CA GLU A 250 -15.30 -4.30 -10.57
C GLU A 250 -15.70 -4.13 -9.09
N PHE A 251 -16.27 -5.17 -8.48
CA PHE A 251 -16.61 -5.19 -7.06
C PHE A 251 -15.35 -5.06 -6.18
N ARG A 252 -14.30 -5.85 -6.45
CA ARG A 252 -13.05 -5.82 -5.67
C ARG A 252 -12.36 -4.46 -5.72
N GLU A 253 -12.43 -3.75 -6.85
CA GLU A 253 -11.92 -2.37 -6.94
C GLU A 253 -12.64 -1.44 -5.95
N LEU A 254 -13.97 -1.51 -5.90
CA LEU A 254 -14.74 -0.70 -4.94
C LEU A 254 -14.55 -1.17 -3.50
N LEU A 255 -14.42 -2.48 -3.26
CA LEU A 255 -14.15 -3.02 -1.93
C LEU A 255 -12.79 -2.56 -1.40
N LEU A 256 -11.74 -2.60 -2.23
CA LEU A 256 -10.43 -2.05 -1.89
C LEU A 256 -10.54 -0.58 -1.51
N LEU A 257 -11.28 0.20 -2.30
CA LEU A 257 -11.51 1.61 -2.00
C LEU A 257 -12.28 1.78 -0.68
N CYS A 258 -13.34 1.01 -0.44
CA CYS A 258 -14.11 1.04 0.81
C CYS A 258 -13.20 0.79 2.01
N VAL A 259 -12.40 -0.28 1.98
CA VAL A 259 -11.44 -0.60 3.05
C VAL A 259 -10.45 0.56 3.24
N HIS A 260 -9.93 1.13 2.16
CA HIS A 260 -8.94 2.20 2.22
C HIS A 260 -9.48 3.52 2.79
N ILE A 261 -10.75 3.87 2.50
CA ILE A 261 -11.32 5.17 2.87
C ILE A 261 -12.15 5.17 4.15
N THR A 262 -12.49 3.99 4.69
CA THR A 262 -13.40 3.87 5.85
C THR A 262 -12.76 3.27 7.10
N ALA A 263 -11.58 2.66 7.00
CA ALA A 263 -10.94 1.94 8.11
C ALA A 263 -9.98 2.82 8.93
N GLY A 264 -10.38 4.08 9.19
CA GLY A 264 -9.56 5.06 9.89
C GLY A 264 -8.42 5.64 9.04
N GLN A 265 -7.22 5.77 9.64
CA GLN A 265 -6.06 6.34 8.96
C GLN A 265 -5.67 5.48 7.74
N PRO A 266 -5.65 6.03 6.51
CA PRO A 266 -5.39 5.23 5.32
C PRO A 266 -3.99 4.59 5.37
N ALA A 267 -3.89 3.33 4.95
CA ALA A 267 -2.60 2.65 4.77
C ALA A 267 -1.86 3.16 3.52
N ARG A 268 -0.55 2.90 3.40
CA ARG A 268 0.17 3.19 2.15
C ARG A 268 -0.33 2.27 1.04
N GLY A 269 -0.14 2.67 -0.22
CA GLY A 269 -0.57 1.88 -1.38
C GLY A 269 -0.04 0.45 -1.34
N THR A 270 1.27 0.29 -1.09
CA THR A 270 1.94 -1.01 -1.00
C THR A 270 1.52 -1.83 0.22
N GLU A 271 1.14 -1.17 1.33
CA GLU A 271 0.63 -1.83 2.54
C GLU A 271 -0.77 -2.40 2.31
N ILE A 272 -1.68 -1.61 1.71
CA ILE A 272 -3.06 -2.06 1.53
C ILE A 272 -3.19 -3.12 0.44
N THR A 273 -2.45 -2.99 -0.67
CA THR A 273 -2.58 -3.93 -1.78
C THR A 273 -1.98 -5.31 -1.48
N SER A 274 -1.09 -5.40 -0.48
CA SER A 274 -0.46 -6.65 -0.04
C SER A 274 -1.22 -7.41 1.05
N VAL A 275 -2.43 -6.96 1.43
CA VAL A 275 -3.28 -7.59 2.45
C VAL A 275 -3.66 -9.02 2.05
N ARG A 276 -3.45 -9.95 2.98
CA ARG A 276 -3.77 -11.38 2.87
C ARG A 276 -4.96 -11.76 3.73
N PHE A 277 -5.79 -12.65 3.21
CA PHE A 277 -6.91 -13.21 3.99
C PHE A 277 -6.57 -14.55 4.66
N LYS A 278 -5.53 -15.25 4.19
CA LYS A 278 -5.07 -16.53 4.76
C LYS A 278 -3.55 -16.55 4.93
N ASN A 279 -3.09 -17.32 5.91
CA ASN A 279 -1.67 -17.39 6.25
C ASN A 279 -0.82 -17.87 5.06
N GLY A 280 0.28 -17.16 4.82
CA GLY A 280 1.28 -17.50 3.82
C GLY A 280 2.37 -18.43 4.35
N PHE A 281 3.45 -18.55 3.58
CA PHE A 281 4.63 -19.33 3.98
C PHE A 281 5.55 -18.56 4.94
N MET A 282 5.86 -17.30 4.60
CA MET A 282 6.73 -16.43 5.39
C MET A 282 5.97 -15.43 6.29
N GLN A 283 4.69 -15.20 5.98
CA GLN A 283 3.91 -14.11 6.58
C GLN A 283 2.48 -14.59 6.85
N ASP A 284 1.96 -14.23 8.01
CA ASP A 284 0.58 -14.50 8.40
C ASP A 284 -0.42 -13.69 7.57
N ARG A 285 -1.70 -13.98 7.77
CA ARG A 285 -2.81 -13.18 7.24
C ARG A 285 -2.82 -11.78 7.83
N ASN A 286 -3.60 -10.91 7.20
CA ASN A 286 -3.81 -9.53 7.63
C ASN A 286 -5.26 -9.28 8.07
N VAL A 287 -6.19 -10.19 7.77
CA VAL A 287 -7.60 -10.08 8.18
C VAL A 287 -7.85 -10.94 9.39
N TYR A 288 -8.43 -10.33 10.41
CA TYR A 288 -8.76 -10.96 11.69
C TYR A 288 -10.18 -10.61 12.12
N ILE A 289 -10.83 -11.52 12.83
CA ILE A 289 -12.04 -11.21 13.61
C ILE A 289 -11.63 -10.98 15.05
N ILE A 290 -11.96 -9.82 15.60
CA ILE A 290 -11.61 -9.41 16.97
C ILE A 290 -12.88 -8.85 17.60
N HIS A 291 -13.41 -9.52 18.64
CA HIS A 291 -14.63 -9.09 19.35
C HIS A 291 -15.81 -8.75 18.43
N GLY A 292 -16.05 -9.58 17.41
CA GLY A 292 -17.14 -9.38 16.44
C GLY A 292 -16.85 -8.34 15.35
N GLN A 293 -15.70 -7.69 15.39
CA GLN A 293 -15.28 -6.71 14.39
C GLN A 293 -14.23 -7.29 13.44
N VAL A 294 -14.28 -6.85 12.19
CA VAL A 294 -13.29 -7.25 11.18
C VAL A 294 -12.16 -6.23 11.19
N ALA A 295 -10.93 -6.69 11.46
CA ALA A 295 -9.73 -5.85 11.46
C ALA A 295 -8.79 -6.22 10.31
N VAL A 296 -8.26 -5.20 9.63
CA VAL A 296 -7.16 -5.32 8.66
C VAL A 296 -5.88 -4.81 9.32
N ILE A 297 -4.98 -5.72 9.66
CA ILE A 297 -3.73 -5.45 10.35
C ILE A 297 -2.59 -5.45 9.33
N THR A 298 -2.01 -4.28 9.08
CA THR A 298 -0.81 -4.14 8.23
C THR A 298 0.43 -3.95 9.09
N ARG A 299 1.56 -4.54 8.68
CA ARG A 299 2.86 -4.32 9.33
C ARG A 299 3.65 -3.30 8.53
N TYR A 300 4.14 -2.27 9.21
CA TYR A 300 5.05 -1.30 8.63
C TYR A 300 6.49 -1.79 8.82
N HIS A 301 7.14 -2.15 7.71
CA HIS A 301 8.49 -2.71 7.71
C HIS A 301 9.60 -1.64 7.63
N LYS A 302 9.27 -0.36 7.37
CA LYS A 302 10.29 0.69 7.24
C LYS A 302 10.84 1.19 8.58
N SER A 303 10.09 1.07 9.68
CA SER A 303 10.63 1.32 11.03
C SER A 303 11.56 0.21 11.52
N GLN A 304 11.66 -0.91 10.79
CA GLN A 304 12.44 -2.07 11.19
C GLN A 304 13.95 -1.80 11.16
N SER A 305 14.42 -0.81 10.39
CA SER A 305 15.81 -0.36 10.42
C SER A 305 16.16 0.51 11.63
N GLN A 306 15.16 1.03 12.37
CA GLN A 306 15.39 1.93 13.50
C GLN A 306 14.90 1.38 14.85
N GLN A 307 13.84 0.54 14.89
CA GLN A 307 13.19 0.14 16.15
C GLN A 307 13.18 -1.37 16.41
N ASP A 308 13.88 -2.19 15.62
CA ASP A 308 13.97 -3.67 15.72
C ASP A 308 12.62 -4.44 15.71
N LYS A 309 11.47 -3.74 15.74
CA LYS A 309 10.11 -4.29 15.72
C LYS A 309 9.25 -3.53 14.68
N PRO A 310 8.56 -4.25 13.77
CA PRO A 310 7.68 -3.61 12.80
C PRO A 310 6.46 -3.01 13.50
N LYS A 311 6.12 -1.74 13.18
CA LYS A 311 4.92 -1.09 13.72
C LYS A 311 3.67 -1.76 13.18
N ILE A 312 2.78 -2.19 14.08
CA ILE A 312 1.52 -2.87 13.75
C ILE A 312 0.39 -1.84 13.79
N ILE A 313 -0.35 -1.70 12.69
CA ILE A 313 -1.47 -0.76 12.59
C ILE A 313 -2.75 -1.55 12.33
N PRO A 314 -3.61 -1.75 13.36
CA PRO A 314 -4.93 -2.34 13.17
C PRO A 314 -5.88 -1.30 12.56
N ARG A 315 -6.71 -1.75 11.62
CA ARG A 315 -7.77 -0.93 11.02
C ARG A 315 -9.09 -1.69 11.05
N PHE A 316 -9.99 -1.24 11.91
CA PHE A 316 -11.32 -1.84 12.05
C PHE A 316 -12.23 -1.36 10.93
N LEU A 317 -12.94 -2.30 10.31
CA LEU A 317 -13.86 -1.99 9.21
C LEU A 317 -15.24 -1.65 9.78
N PRO A 318 -15.90 -0.58 9.28
CA PRO A 318 -17.30 -0.35 9.59
C PRO A 318 -18.16 -1.55 9.18
N TYR A 319 -19.22 -1.83 9.94
CA TYR A 319 -20.06 -3.02 9.78
C TYR A 319 -20.45 -3.31 8.33
N ARG A 320 -20.89 -2.31 7.57
CA ARG A 320 -21.27 -2.49 6.15
C ARG A 320 -20.11 -2.98 5.28
N VAL A 321 -18.89 -2.47 5.49
CA VAL A 321 -17.70 -2.88 4.73
C VAL A 321 -17.20 -4.25 5.20
N ALA A 322 -17.28 -4.53 6.50
CA ALA A 322 -16.99 -5.84 7.07
C ALA A 322 -17.89 -6.93 6.46
N GLN A 323 -19.19 -6.66 6.32
CA GLN A 323 -20.15 -7.55 5.64
C GLN A 323 -19.70 -7.86 4.20
N LEU A 324 -19.37 -6.83 3.42
CA LEU A 324 -18.90 -7.02 2.04
C LEU A 324 -17.65 -7.90 1.97
N LEU A 325 -16.68 -7.67 2.87
CA LEU A 325 -15.43 -8.41 2.89
C LEU A 325 -15.65 -9.88 3.27
N VAL A 326 -16.41 -10.15 4.33
CA VAL A 326 -16.64 -11.53 4.79
C VAL A 326 -17.47 -12.33 3.79
N VAL A 327 -18.53 -11.73 3.21
CA VAL A 327 -19.32 -12.37 2.15
C VAL A 327 -18.45 -12.67 0.93
N TYR A 328 -17.61 -11.73 0.52
CA TYR A 328 -16.67 -11.93 -0.59
C TYR A 328 -15.73 -13.12 -0.32
N LEU A 329 -15.07 -13.13 0.84
CA LEU A 329 -14.08 -14.14 1.18
C LEU A 329 -14.68 -15.55 1.32
N ALA A 330 -15.87 -15.67 1.91
CA ALA A 330 -16.51 -16.97 2.13
C ALA A 330 -17.21 -17.53 0.88
N TYR A 331 -17.92 -16.67 0.11
CA TYR A 331 -18.78 -17.10 -0.99
C TYR A 331 -18.17 -16.87 -2.37
N VAL A 332 -17.69 -15.66 -2.63
CA VAL A 332 -17.28 -15.26 -3.98
C VAL A 332 -15.87 -15.76 -4.30
N GLN A 333 -14.93 -15.62 -3.37
CA GLN A 333 -13.52 -15.97 -3.55
C GLN A 333 -13.34 -17.44 -3.97
N PRO A 334 -13.95 -18.45 -3.31
CA PRO A 334 -13.77 -19.85 -3.72
C PRO A 334 -14.28 -20.14 -5.13
N LEU A 335 -15.44 -19.59 -5.51
CA LEU A 335 -15.97 -19.73 -6.87
C LEU A 335 -15.10 -18.97 -7.89
N GLN A 336 -14.59 -17.79 -7.54
CA GLN A 336 -13.67 -17.00 -8.36
C GLN A 336 -12.39 -17.78 -8.66
N GLU A 337 -11.76 -18.37 -7.63
CA GLU A 337 -10.54 -19.18 -7.79
C GLU A 337 -10.82 -20.38 -8.69
N TYR A 338 -11.90 -21.12 -8.42
CA TYR A 338 -12.30 -22.29 -9.20
C TYR A 338 -12.53 -21.95 -10.69
N LEU A 339 -13.33 -20.93 -10.99
CA LEU A 339 -13.61 -20.53 -12.37
C LEU A 339 -12.41 -19.88 -13.07
N SER A 340 -11.50 -19.26 -12.32
CA SER A 340 -10.25 -18.73 -12.87
C SER A 340 -9.31 -19.86 -13.29
N VAL A 341 -9.16 -20.89 -12.45
CA VAL A 341 -8.40 -22.11 -12.81
C VAL A 341 -8.97 -22.74 -14.08
N MET A 342 -10.28 -22.92 -14.15
CA MET A 342 -10.94 -23.50 -15.33
C MET A 342 -10.79 -22.65 -16.61
N SER A 343 -10.70 -21.32 -16.49
CA SER A 343 -10.70 -20.42 -17.66
C SER A 343 -9.32 -19.90 -18.08
N LYS A 344 -8.33 -19.90 -17.17
CA LYS A 344 -6.99 -19.34 -17.36
C LYS A 344 -5.86 -20.31 -16.97
N GLY A 345 -6.17 -21.48 -16.43
CA GLY A 345 -5.17 -22.44 -15.91
C GLY A 345 -4.56 -22.06 -14.56
N SER A 346 -4.90 -20.90 -14.00
CA SER A 346 -4.47 -20.42 -12.68
C SER A 346 -5.51 -19.48 -12.07
N GLY A 347 -5.51 -19.34 -10.75
CA GLY A 347 -6.52 -18.56 -10.05
C GLY A 347 -6.36 -18.45 -8.54
N TRP A 348 -5.57 -19.33 -7.93
CA TRP A 348 -5.30 -19.36 -6.50
C TRP A 348 -4.52 -18.13 -6.05
N THR A 349 -4.99 -17.47 -4.98
CA THR A 349 -4.24 -16.39 -4.35
C THR A 349 -4.42 -16.39 -2.83
N LYS A 350 -3.44 -15.84 -2.11
CA LYS A 350 -3.54 -15.54 -0.68
C LYS A 350 -3.89 -14.07 -0.40
N TYR A 351 -3.85 -13.24 -1.44
CA TYR A 351 -4.07 -11.80 -1.39
C TYR A 351 -5.52 -11.48 -1.72
N ILE A 352 -6.09 -10.51 -1.01
CA ILE A 352 -7.45 -10.02 -1.29
C ILE A 352 -7.45 -9.19 -2.57
N TRP A 353 -6.34 -8.49 -2.84
CA TRP A 353 -6.13 -7.63 -4.02
C TRP A 353 -4.98 -8.22 -4.84
N GLY A 354 -5.29 -9.25 -5.61
CA GLY A 354 -4.29 -9.97 -6.39
C GLY A 354 -4.89 -11.05 -7.28
N ASP A 355 -4.06 -11.56 -8.16
CA ASP A 355 -4.34 -12.69 -9.02
C ASP A 355 -3.11 -13.60 -9.13
N GLN A 356 -3.07 -14.45 -10.15
CA GLN A 356 -1.95 -15.35 -10.42
C GLN A 356 -0.60 -14.64 -10.60
N ASN A 357 -0.59 -13.35 -10.96
CA ASN A 357 0.61 -12.55 -11.20
C ASN A 357 1.10 -11.82 -9.94
N GLY A 358 0.40 -11.99 -8.81
CA GLY A 358 0.75 -11.33 -7.55
C GLY A 358 -0.27 -10.29 -7.11
N THR A 359 0.18 -9.35 -6.29
CA THR A 359 -0.64 -8.28 -5.72
C THR A 359 -0.96 -7.22 -6.76
N TRP A 360 -2.05 -6.49 -6.55
CA TRP A 360 -2.29 -5.27 -7.33
C TRP A 360 -1.28 -4.19 -6.99
N GLU A 361 -0.83 -3.45 -8.00
CA GLU A 361 0.10 -2.34 -7.80
C GLU A 361 -0.62 -1.07 -7.30
N THR A 362 0.15 -0.19 -6.66
CA THR A 362 -0.36 1.10 -6.16
C THR A 362 -1.00 1.94 -7.26
N ASP A 363 -0.52 1.84 -8.50
CA ASP A 363 -1.10 2.53 -9.66
C ASP A 363 -2.55 2.14 -9.93
N ARG A 364 -2.92 0.90 -9.61
CA ARG A 364 -4.32 0.47 -9.71
C ARG A 364 -5.19 1.17 -8.67
N LEU A 365 -4.74 1.23 -7.42
CA LEU A 365 -5.41 1.99 -6.35
C LEU A 365 -5.54 3.47 -6.72
N THR A 366 -4.47 4.09 -7.20
CA THR A 366 -4.45 5.49 -7.65
C THR A 366 -5.48 5.74 -8.76
N ARG A 367 -5.59 4.85 -9.75
CA ARG A 367 -6.62 4.96 -10.81
C ARG A 367 -8.05 4.84 -10.26
N ILE A 368 -8.28 3.94 -9.30
CA ILE A 368 -9.60 3.76 -8.67
C ILE A 368 -9.98 5.02 -7.88
N ILE A 369 -9.07 5.53 -7.03
CA ILE A 369 -9.29 6.77 -6.25
C ILE A 369 -9.57 7.92 -7.21
N ALA A 370 -8.74 8.13 -8.24
CA ALA A 370 -8.91 9.21 -9.19
C ALA A 370 -10.25 9.13 -9.94
N ARG A 371 -10.70 7.92 -10.31
CA ARG A 371 -11.99 7.69 -10.98
C ARG A 371 -13.17 8.06 -10.07
N GLU A 372 -13.20 7.54 -8.85
CA GLU A 372 -14.34 7.75 -7.95
C GLU A 372 -14.40 9.18 -7.42
N THR A 373 -13.24 9.78 -7.12
CA THR A 373 -13.16 11.19 -6.69
C THR A 373 -13.53 12.14 -7.82
N GLN A 374 -13.12 11.88 -9.06
CA GLN A 374 -13.56 12.69 -10.21
C GLN A 374 -15.06 12.60 -10.41
N LYS A 375 -15.63 11.39 -10.32
CA LYS A 375 -17.08 11.17 -10.49
C LYS A 375 -17.89 11.98 -9.47
N ARG A 376 -17.47 11.98 -8.20
CA ARG A 376 -18.29 12.42 -7.05
C ARG A 376 -17.90 13.78 -6.47
N LEU A 377 -16.59 14.06 -6.42
CA LEU A 377 -16.05 15.32 -5.91
C LEU A 377 -15.67 16.31 -7.01
N LYS A 378 -15.62 15.86 -8.27
CA LYS A 378 -15.14 16.63 -9.43
C LYS A 378 -13.65 17.01 -9.33
N VAL A 379 -12.90 16.22 -8.57
CA VAL A 379 -11.45 16.37 -8.37
C VAL A 379 -10.82 15.00 -8.56
N ARG A 380 -9.71 14.93 -9.30
CA ARG A 380 -8.87 13.72 -9.37
C ARG A 380 -7.88 13.75 -8.22
N LEU A 381 -8.00 12.80 -7.31
CA LEU A 381 -7.02 12.58 -6.23
C LEU A 381 -6.17 11.35 -6.55
N THR A 382 -4.88 11.44 -6.27
CA THR A 382 -3.97 10.30 -6.19
C THR A 382 -4.10 9.59 -4.83
N THR A 383 -3.41 8.45 -4.66
CA THR A 383 -3.32 7.78 -3.35
C THR A 383 -2.69 8.69 -2.29
N HIS A 384 -1.66 9.46 -2.65
CA HIS A 384 -0.99 10.40 -1.75
C HIS A 384 -1.90 11.59 -1.41
N ASP A 385 -2.54 12.21 -2.41
CA ASP A 385 -3.51 13.30 -2.21
C ASP A 385 -4.64 12.88 -1.25
N TYR A 386 -5.18 11.66 -1.43
CA TYR A 386 -6.25 11.15 -0.58
C TYR A 386 -5.77 10.96 0.86
N ARG A 387 -4.56 10.42 1.07
CA ARG A 387 -3.98 10.27 2.42
C ARG A 387 -3.88 11.62 3.12
N HIS A 388 -3.34 12.63 2.44
CA HIS A 388 -3.26 14.00 2.97
C HIS A 388 -4.61 14.58 3.32
N LEU A 389 -5.58 14.44 2.42
CA LEU A 389 -6.94 14.88 2.63
C LEU A 389 -7.58 14.18 3.85
N ALA A 390 -7.42 12.87 3.96
CA ALA A 390 -7.98 12.07 5.05
C ALA A 390 -7.37 12.46 6.41
N ILE A 391 -6.06 12.71 6.46
CA ILE A 391 -5.39 13.19 7.67
C ILE A 391 -5.91 14.57 8.08
N ALA A 392 -6.01 15.49 7.12
CA ALA A 392 -6.52 16.83 7.41
C ALA A 392 -7.96 16.79 7.92
N ILE A 393 -8.83 15.99 7.28
CA ILE A 393 -10.21 15.77 7.73
C ILE A 393 -10.24 15.14 9.12
N GLY A 394 -9.42 14.11 9.36
CA GLY A 394 -9.39 13.40 10.64
C GLY A 394 -8.90 14.27 11.80
N ARG A 395 -7.92 15.17 11.59
CA ARG A 395 -7.50 16.14 12.61
C ARG A 395 -8.65 17.01 13.10
N VAL A 396 -9.51 17.45 12.18
CA VAL A 396 -10.66 18.30 12.50
C VAL A 396 -11.84 17.50 13.05
N ALA A 397 -12.11 16.31 12.50
CA ALA A 397 -13.30 15.52 12.83
C ALA A 397 -13.13 14.61 14.05
N VAL A 398 -11.92 14.11 14.31
CA VAL A 398 -11.61 13.15 15.39
C VAL A 398 -10.70 13.80 16.43
N GLY A 399 -9.70 14.57 15.98
CA GLY A 399 -8.73 15.27 16.82
C GLY A 399 -7.31 15.11 16.31
N GLU A 400 -6.38 15.92 16.83
CA GLU A 400 -4.97 15.94 16.39
C GLU A 400 -4.27 14.58 16.49
N GLN A 401 -4.67 13.74 17.46
CA GLN A 401 -4.17 12.38 17.64
C GLN A 401 -4.43 11.47 16.43
N PHE A 402 -5.40 11.78 15.57
CA PHE A 402 -5.65 11.02 14.33
C PHE A 402 -4.46 11.05 13.37
N ALA A 403 -3.63 12.10 13.43
CA ALA A 403 -2.44 12.22 12.61
C ALA A 403 -1.19 11.59 13.26
N TYR A 404 -1.31 11.03 14.47
CA TYR A 404 -0.17 10.46 15.18
C TYR A 404 0.45 9.30 14.39
N GLY A 405 1.78 9.35 14.19
CA GLY A 405 2.50 8.39 13.35
C GLY A 405 2.26 8.53 11.84
N TYR A 406 1.53 9.55 11.38
CA TYR A 406 1.55 9.96 9.98
C TYR A 406 2.87 10.67 9.67
N VAL A 407 3.73 10.01 8.90
CA VAL A 407 4.91 10.64 8.29
C VAL A 407 4.59 10.87 6.82
N ASP A 408 4.67 12.12 6.38
CA ASP A 408 4.50 12.45 4.96
C ASP A 408 5.69 11.88 4.18
N GLU A 409 5.40 11.17 3.09
CA GLU A 409 6.42 10.48 2.27
C GLU A 409 7.41 11.45 1.61
N ILE A 410 7.12 12.75 1.63
CA ILE A 410 8.05 13.82 1.23
C ILE A 410 9.28 13.89 2.18
N GLY A 411 9.21 13.31 3.38
CA GLY A 411 10.27 13.31 4.39
C GLY A 411 11.15 12.05 4.46
N GLU A 412 10.90 10.99 3.68
CA GLU A 412 11.60 9.70 3.85
C GLU A 412 12.80 9.53 2.91
N VAL A 413 13.97 9.99 3.35
CA VAL A 413 15.21 9.19 3.25
C VAL A 413 15.91 9.34 4.61
N GLU A 414 16.54 8.29 5.10
CA GLU A 414 17.24 8.16 6.40
C GLU A 414 17.65 9.48 7.10
N ALA A 415 16.99 9.78 8.22
CA ALA A 415 17.53 10.52 9.34
C ALA A 415 17.12 9.73 10.61
N PRO A 416 17.95 9.68 11.66
CA PRO A 416 17.59 9.02 12.91
C PRO A 416 16.40 9.77 13.52
N GLU A 417 15.30 9.06 13.80
CA GLU A 417 14.26 9.61 14.66
C GLU A 417 14.89 9.93 16.02
N LEU A 418 14.69 11.14 16.52
CA LEU A 418 15.06 11.52 17.89
C LEU A 418 14.10 10.79 18.83
N ASP A 419 14.67 9.96 19.71
CA ASP A 419 13.98 9.37 20.85
C ASP A 419 13.21 10.46 21.60
N THR A 420 11.89 10.37 21.51
CA THR A 420 10.99 11.03 22.44
C THR A 420 10.06 9.96 22.95
N ASP A 421 10.64 9.04 23.72
CA ASP A 421 9.91 8.26 24.71
C ASP A 421 9.22 9.27 25.65
N ASP A 422 7.91 9.48 25.45
CA ASP A 422 7.07 10.04 26.50
C ASP A 422 6.55 8.85 27.35
N PRO A 423 6.89 8.78 28.64
CA PRO A 423 6.60 7.71 29.61
C PRO A 423 5.10 7.41 29.91
N LEU A 424 4.19 7.86 29.04
CA LEU A 424 2.81 7.36 28.92
C LEU A 424 2.70 6.11 28.01
N GLU A 425 3.84 5.60 27.55
CA GLU A 425 4.07 4.21 27.23
C GLU A 425 3.29 3.24 28.16
N MET A 426 2.88 2.10 27.61
CA MET A 426 2.53 0.90 28.36
C MET A 426 1.18 0.80 29.13
N SER A 427 0.24 1.76 29.06
CA SER A 427 -1.04 1.63 29.83
C SER A 427 -2.08 0.64 29.29
N ALA A 428 -1.76 -0.19 28.29
CA ALA A 428 -2.56 -1.39 28.04
C ALA A 428 -1.79 -2.71 28.24
N GLY A 429 -0.50 -2.71 28.59
CA GLY A 429 0.21 -3.98 28.75
C GLY A 429 1.72 -3.88 28.88
N ARG A 430 2.17 -3.42 30.05
CA ARG A 430 3.58 -3.21 30.40
C ARG A 430 4.49 -4.40 30.08
N GLY A 431 5.65 -4.05 29.52
CA GLY A 431 6.76 -4.94 29.30
C GLY A 431 7.37 -5.45 30.60
N GLY A 432 7.87 -6.67 30.51
CA GLY A 432 8.97 -7.20 31.31
C GLY A 432 9.80 -8.05 30.36
N GLU A 433 11.12 -7.93 30.43
CA GLU A 433 12.06 -8.81 29.74
C GLU A 433 11.61 -10.27 29.85
N ILE A 434 11.62 -11.00 28.72
CA ILE A 434 11.98 -12.43 28.59
C ILE A 434 11.82 -12.84 27.11
N GLY A 435 12.91 -13.30 26.51
CA GLY A 435 12.94 -14.50 25.67
C GLY A 435 12.37 -14.47 24.24
N GLY A 436 13.27 -14.27 23.27
CA GLY A 436 13.40 -15.09 22.05
C GLY A 436 12.20 -15.36 21.14
N ASN A 437 12.29 -14.85 19.90
CA ASN A 437 11.69 -15.38 18.66
C ASN A 437 10.17 -15.61 18.59
N ARG A 438 9.50 -14.97 17.61
CA ARG A 438 8.81 -15.66 16.50
C ARG A 438 8.12 -14.70 15.54
N TYR A 439 8.25 -15.02 14.25
CA TYR A 439 7.40 -14.53 13.17
C TYR A 439 5.93 -14.89 13.47
N GLY A 440 5.22 -13.92 14.06
CA GLY A 440 3.81 -13.99 14.41
C GLY A 440 3.32 -12.59 14.73
N VAL A 441 2.03 -12.28 14.54
CA VAL A 441 1.45 -11.13 15.25
C VAL A 441 1.57 -11.50 16.73
N SER A 442 2.34 -10.76 17.54
CA SER A 442 2.44 -11.10 18.96
C SER A 442 1.02 -11.11 19.53
N VAL A 443 0.68 -12.22 20.19
CA VAL A 443 -0.59 -12.41 20.91
C VAL A 443 -0.86 -11.21 21.82
N ASP A 444 0.21 -10.62 22.36
CA ASP A 444 0.18 -9.44 23.21
C ASP A 444 -0.51 -8.24 22.55
N VAL A 445 -0.27 -7.96 21.26
CA VAL A 445 -0.88 -6.80 20.57
C VAL A 445 -2.39 -6.96 20.41
N VAL A 446 -2.88 -8.20 20.23
CA VAL A 446 -4.33 -8.48 20.14
C VAL A 446 -4.93 -8.59 21.55
N LYS A 447 -4.18 -9.11 22.52
CA LYS A 447 -4.61 -9.31 23.92
C LYS A 447 -4.70 -8.00 24.71
N TYR A 448 -4.01 -6.94 24.27
CA TYR A 448 -4.05 -5.60 24.87
C TYR A 448 -5.10 -4.65 24.24
N MET A 449 -5.88 -5.09 23.26
CA MET A 449 -7.04 -4.34 22.75
C MET A 449 -8.27 -4.59 23.65
N ASN A 450 -8.38 -3.90 24.77
CA ASN A 450 -9.57 -3.93 25.64
C ASN A 450 -10.72 -3.08 25.05
N ASP A 451 -11.96 -3.35 25.47
CA ASP A 451 -13.22 -2.72 25.00
C ASP A 451 -13.18 -1.18 24.85
N ARG A 452 -12.44 -0.48 25.73
CA ARG A 452 -12.29 0.99 25.67
C ARG A 452 -11.52 1.50 24.44
N SER A 453 -10.64 0.69 23.85
CA SER A 453 -9.88 1.03 22.64
C SER A 453 -10.72 0.88 21.37
N ILE A 454 -11.77 0.06 21.44
CA ILE A 454 -12.65 -0.27 20.31
C ILE A 454 -13.75 0.78 20.13
N ASP A 455 -14.26 1.33 21.24
CA ASP A 455 -15.33 2.36 21.22
C ASP A 455 -14.88 3.73 20.69
N GLN A 456 -13.58 3.99 20.55
CA GLN A 456 -13.03 5.23 19.97
C GLN A 456 -12.94 5.22 18.43
N HIS A 457 -13.35 4.14 17.78
CA HIS A 457 -13.21 3.94 16.32
C HIS A 457 -14.54 3.86 15.54
N VAL A 458 -15.67 4.25 16.15
CA VAL A 458 -16.99 4.30 15.51
C VAL A 458 -17.27 5.63 14.82
#